data_AF-A0AAN9BJ03-F1
#
_entry.id   AF-A0AAN9BJ03-F1
#
_cell.length_a   1.000
_cell.length_b   1.000
_cell.length_c   1.000
_cell.angle_alpha   90.00
_cell.angle_beta   90.00
_cell.angle_gamma   90.00
#
_symmetry.space_group_name_H-M   'P 1'
#
loop_
_entity.id
_entity.type
_entity.pdbx_description
1 polymer ?
#
loop_
_entity_poly.entity_id
_entity_poly.type
_entity_poly.pdbx_seq_one_letter_code
_entity_poly.pdbx_strand_id
1 'polypeptide(L)'
;MPRDCEACGTQLASVLRKELHVGEANQQTSPSDSPDPLQYRDVFMLSHSGFTEGKPGIVTGLRQAGVPVTLLDFQATKTASKLVTSVATMQNDCVIAADSVYVTGLERKIVAWIQPADHDSLSVHYDRVMAFSRTSGQLITITTPRGPDQATVQNPRSLLEEIKGCASYEEMEEKILQLAREHITEDITCEVNSVLQVNILQNIGEEEIKHPIFLDLRQGFGTVERVEGILPQRCAGVFTFHADDLPTLLGTDGMQVMQLFTQGRIKAKVDNSAALLRFHEFAKQAFGML
;
A
#
# COMPACT_ATOMS: atom_id res chain seq x y z
N MET A 1 -4.89 -18.27 -4.92
CA MET A 1 -4.80 -16.82 -5.19
C MET A 1 -4.36 -16.57 -6.62
N PRO A 2 -4.64 -15.40 -7.22
CA PRO A 2 -4.35 -15.16 -8.63
C PRO A 2 -2.85 -15.22 -8.92
N ARG A 3 -2.01 -14.87 -7.92
CA ARG A 3 -0.56 -15.06 -7.93
C ARG A 3 -0.12 -16.50 -8.24
N ASP A 4 -0.80 -17.48 -7.65
CA ASP A 4 -0.43 -18.89 -7.72
C ASP A 4 -1.22 -19.67 -8.80
N CYS A 5 -1.97 -18.95 -9.64
CA CYS A 5 -2.89 -19.52 -10.62
C CYS A 5 -2.29 -19.54 -12.03
N GLU A 6 -1.91 -20.72 -12.52
CA GLU A 6 -1.38 -20.87 -13.89
C GLU A 6 -2.39 -20.45 -14.97
N ALA A 7 -3.65 -20.83 -14.80
CA ALA A 7 -4.72 -20.43 -15.71
C ALA A 7 -4.87 -18.90 -15.81
N CYS A 8 -4.66 -18.18 -14.70
CA CYS A 8 -4.68 -16.72 -14.66
C CYS A 8 -3.52 -16.14 -15.48
N GLY A 9 -2.34 -16.79 -15.45
CA GLY A 9 -1.21 -16.44 -16.31
C GLY A 9 -1.50 -16.67 -17.80
N THR A 10 -2.13 -17.79 -18.14
CA THR A 10 -2.54 -18.08 -19.52
C THR A 10 -3.61 -17.11 -20.02
N GLN A 11 -4.57 -16.73 -19.17
CA GLN A 11 -5.58 -15.72 -19.51
C GLN A 11 -4.95 -14.35 -19.71
N LEU A 12 -4.05 -13.92 -18.81
CA LEU A 12 -3.31 -12.68 -18.99
C LEU A 12 -2.51 -12.69 -20.29
N ALA A 13 -1.85 -13.80 -20.63
CA ALA A 13 -1.15 -13.95 -21.92
C ALA A 13 -2.07 -13.80 -23.13
N SER A 14 -3.33 -14.23 -23.00
CA SER A 14 -4.34 -14.07 -24.05
C SER A 14 -4.78 -12.61 -24.18
N VAL A 15 -5.02 -11.91 -23.06
CA VAL A 15 -5.37 -10.47 -23.06
C VAL A 15 -4.23 -9.66 -23.69
N LEU A 16 -2.99 -9.87 -23.22
CA LEU A 16 -1.82 -9.14 -23.73
C LEU A 16 -1.65 -9.29 -25.24
N ARG A 17 -1.81 -10.50 -25.78
CA ARG A 17 -1.63 -10.72 -27.23
C ARG A 17 -2.87 -10.40 -28.05
N LYS A 18 -4.04 -10.92 -27.69
CA LYS A 18 -5.24 -10.83 -28.54
C LYS A 18 -5.95 -9.50 -28.45
N GLU A 19 -5.95 -8.88 -27.28
CA GLU A 19 -6.67 -7.62 -27.05
C GLU A 19 -5.73 -6.43 -27.16
N LEU A 20 -4.48 -6.58 -26.70
CA LEU A 20 -3.51 -5.49 -26.65
C LEU A 20 -2.38 -5.61 -27.68
N HIS A 21 -2.34 -6.68 -28.48
CA HIS A 21 -1.34 -6.89 -29.54
C HIS A 21 0.12 -6.77 -29.06
N VAL A 22 0.38 -7.09 -27.79
CA VAL A 22 1.71 -7.00 -27.18
C VAL A 22 2.62 -8.09 -27.77
N GLY A 23 3.79 -7.67 -28.27
CA GLY A 23 4.79 -8.55 -28.85
C GLY A 23 4.47 -9.01 -30.28
N GLU A 24 3.45 -8.43 -30.92
CA GLU A 24 3.22 -8.61 -32.35
C GLU A 24 4.22 -7.76 -33.15
N ALA A 25 4.96 -8.40 -34.07
CA ALA A 25 5.80 -7.67 -35.00
C ALA A 25 4.92 -6.89 -35.96
N ASN A 26 5.03 -5.55 -36.00
CA ASN A 26 4.34 -4.72 -36.97
C ASN A 26 4.64 -5.23 -38.38
N GLN A 27 3.66 -5.89 -39.01
CA GLN A 27 3.73 -6.22 -40.44
C GLN A 27 3.47 -4.99 -41.32
N GLN A 28 3.31 -3.80 -40.75
CA GLN A 28 3.12 -2.56 -41.48
C GLN A 28 4.44 -1.90 -41.84
N THR A 29 4.96 -2.28 -43.00
CA THR A 29 5.81 -1.42 -43.83
C THR A 29 4.98 -0.24 -44.36
N SER A 30 4.81 0.81 -43.57
CA SER A 30 4.28 2.10 -44.04
C SER A 30 4.86 3.25 -43.20
N PRO A 31 5.17 4.41 -43.78
CA PRO A 31 6.02 5.39 -43.14
C PRO A 31 5.27 6.31 -42.16
N SER A 32 5.90 6.49 -40.99
CA SER A 32 6.07 7.71 -40.19
C SER A 32 4.98 8.31 -39.28
N ASP A 33 3.78 7.75 -39.11
CA ASP A 33 2.79 8.32 -38.15
C ASP A 33 2.02 7.31 -37.25
N SER A 34 2.32 6.02 -37.31
CA SER A 34 1.70 5.03 -36.40
C SER A 34 2.47 4.92 -35.08
N PRO A 35 1.79 4.93 -33.92
CA PRO A 35 2.47 4.71 -32.63
C PRO A 35 3.21 3.38 -32.61
N ASP A 36 4.36 3.35 -31.94
CA ASP A 36 5.19 2.14 -31.83
C ASP A 36 4.36 0.98 -31.26
N PRO A 37 4.46 -0.23 -31.86
CA PRO A 37 3.71 -1.38 -31.40
C PRO A 37 4.10 -1.74 -29.97
N LEU A 38 3.13 -2.23 -29.21
CA LEU A 38 3.35 -2.60 -27.81
C LEU A 38 4.30 -3.79 -27.71
N GLN A 39 5.34 -3.64 -26.90
CA GLN A 39 6.35 -4.67 -26.66
C GLN A 39 6.17 -5.26 -25.26
N TYR A 40 6.67 -6.47 -25.00
CA TYR A 40 6.60 -7.05 -23.66
C TYR A 40 7.32 -6.20 -22.61
N ARG A 41 8.39 -5.49 -23.01
CA ARG A 41 9.09 -4.51 -22.15
C ARG A 41 8.19 -3.36 -21.68
N ASP A 42 7.09 -3.10 -22.38
CA ASP A 42 6.10 -2.07 -22.04
C ASP A 42 5.11 -2.52 -20.97
N VAL A 43 5.26 -3.76 -20.45
CA VAL A 43 4.36 -4.37 -19.47
C VAL A 43 5.07 -4.60 -18.14
N PHE A 44 4.49 -4.06 -17.07
CA PHE A 44 4.76 -4.49 -15.70
C PHE A 44 3.70 -5.46 -15.22
N MET A 45 4.12 -6.46 -14.43
CA MET A 45 3.25 -7.28 -13.62
C MET A 45 3.62 -7.08 -12.15
N LEU A 46 2.73 -6.45 -11.39
CA LEU A 46 3.03 -6.01 -10.03
C LEU A 46 2.17 -6.74 -9.01
N SER A 47 2.75 -6.97 -7.83
CA SER A 47 2.07 -7.47 -6.65
C SER A 47 2.55 -6.70 -5.42
N HIS A 48 1.65 -6.47 -4.46
CA HIS A 48 1.98 -5.80 -3.20
C HIS A 48 2.97 -6.62 -2.35
N SER A 49 2.73 -7.93 -2.22
CA SER A 49 3.56 -8.84 -1.41
C SER A 49 4.76 -9.43 -2.17
N GLY A 50 5.11 -8.83 -3.31
CA GLY A 50 6.10 -9.40 -4.23
C GLY A 50 5.77 -10.81 -4.74
N PHE A 51 6.81 -11.44 -5.31
CA PHE A 51 6.76 -12.80 -5.87
C PHE A 51 7.72 -13.75 -5.14
N THR A 52 7.93 -13.53 -3.85
CA THR A 52 8.91 -14.27 -3.04
C THR A 52 8.46 -15.70 -2.75
N GLU A 53 9.44 -16.60 -2.81
CA GLU A 53 9.39 -18.06 -2.60
C GLU A 53 8.61 -18.89 -3.64
N GLY A 54 9.35 -19.42 -4.61
CA GLY A 54 8.87 -20.43 -5.57
C GLY A 54 8.71 -19.94 -7.01
N LYS A 55 8.05 -20.77 -7.84
CA LYS A 55 7.64 -20.40 -9.20
C LYS A 55 6.18 -19.95 -9.15
N PRO A 56 5.88 -18.64 -9.06
CA PRO A 56 4.50 -18.17 -8.97
C PRO A 56 3.70 -18.66 -10.17
N GLY A 57 2.54 -19.27 -9.91
CA GLY A 57 1.74 -19.94 -10.94
C GLY A 57 1.40 -19.00 -12.11
N ILE A 58 1.10 -17.73 -11.84
CA ILE A 58 0.83 -16.75 -12.90
C ILE A 58 2.01 -16.55 -13.86
N VAL A 59 3.25 -16.54 -13.35
CA VAL A 59 4.47 -16.45 -14.17
C VAL A 59 4.66 -17.75 -14.95
N THR A 60 4.40 -18.90 -14.33
CA THR A 60 4.44 -20.20 -15.00
C THR A 60 3.47 -20.24 -16.19
N GLY A 61 2.22 -19.82 -15.99
CA GLY A 61 1.20 -19.77 -17.03
C GLY A 61 1.55 -18.81 -18.18
N LEU A 62 2.11 -17.63 -17.89
CA LEU A 62 2.62 -16.70 -18.90
C LEU A 62 3.72 -17.35 -19.76
N ARG A 63 4.70 -17.98 -19.11
CA ARG A 63 5.82 -18.63 -19.81
C ARG A 63 5.38 -19.81 -20.66
N GLN A 64 4.49 -20.66 -20.15
CA GLN A 64 3.89 -21.76 -20.92
C GLN A 64 3.14 -21.25 -22.15
N ALA A 65 2.52 -20.07 -22.04
CA ALA A 65 1.83 -19.43 -23.15
C ALA A 65 2.77 -18.72 -24.14
N GLY A 66 4.09 -18.74 -23.91
CA GLY A 66 5.11 -18.13 -24.77
C GLY A 66 5.38 -16.64 -24.50
N VAL A 67 4.93 -16.10 -23.36
CA VAL A 67 5.26 -14.73 -22.95
C VAL A 67 6.60 -14.72 -22.21
N PRO A 68 7.59 -13.94 -22.66
CA PRO A 68 8.85 -13.80 -21.93
C PRO A 68 8.62 -12.99 -20.64
N VAL A 69 8.99 -13.56 -19.49
CA VAL A 69 8.81 -12.93 -18.17
C VAL A 69 10.10 -12.98 -17.37
N THR A 70 10.53 -11.81 -16.88
CA THR A 70 11.64 -11.64 -15.94
C THR A 70 11.09 -11.33 -14.56
N LEU A 71 11.49 -12.13 -13.57
CA LEU A 71 11.16 -11.88 -12.17
C LEU A 71 12.28 -11.04 -11.55
N LEU A 72 11.94 -9.90 -10.95
CA LEU A 72 12.89 -9.13 -10.17
C LEU A 72 12.99 -9.72 -8.77
N ASP A 73 14.13 -10.34 -8.50
CA ASP A 73 14.49 -10.82 -7.17
C ASP A 73 15.09 -9.67 -6.34
N PHE A 74 14.32 -9.21 -5.36
CA PHE A 74 14.78 -8.19 -4.42
C PHE A 74 15.81 -8.72 -3.42
N GLN A 75 15.68 -9.97 -2.96
CA GLN A 75 16.59 -10.53 -1.97
C GLN A 75 18.00 -10.69 -2.54
N ALA A 76 18.11 -11.02 -3.83
CA ALA A 76 19.38 -11.01 -4.55
C ALA A 76 19.95 -9.58 -4.73
N THR A 77 19.08 -8.57 -4.81
CA THR A 77 19.47 -7.20 -5.16
C THR A 77 19.45 -6.30 -3.93
N LYS A 78 20.60 -6.24 -3.24
CA LYS A 78 20.83 -5.56 -1.95
C LYS A 78 20.36 -4.09 -1.81
N THR A 79 19.97 -3.41 -2.89
CA THR A 79 19.45 -2.04 -2.83
C THR A 79 18.42 -1.73 -3.92
N ALA A 80 17.37 -0.98 -3.57
CA ALA A 80 16.33 -0.52 -4.50
C ALA A 80 16.89 0.28 -5.69
N SER A 81 17.93 1.09 -5.46
CA SER A 81 18.57 1.86 -6.54
C SER A 81 19.16 0.97 -7.64
N LYS A 82 19.73 -0.19 -7.30
CA LYS A 82 20.26 -1.13 -8.29
C LYS A 82 19.16 -1.82 -9.09
N LEU A 83 18.00 -2.06 -8.49
CA LEU A 83 16.83 -2.61 -9.19
C LEU A 83 16.29 -1.63 -10.23
N VAL A 84 16.12 -0.37 -9.83
CA VAL A 84 15.68 0.69 -10.74
C VAL A 84 16.62 0.80 -11.94
N THR A 85 17.93 0.83 -11.71
CA THR A 85 18.92 0.84 -12.80
C THR A 85 18.81 -0.42 -13.66
N SER A 86 18.65 -1.61 -13.07
CA SER A 86 18.54 -2.87 -13.81
C SER A 86 17.31 -2.92 -14.71
N VAL A 87 16.17 -2.38 -14.25
CA VAL A 87 14.94 -2.27 -15.04
C VAL A 87 15.08 -1.22 -16.14
N ALA A 88 15.70 -0.08 -15.82
CA ALA A 88 15.91 1.01 -16.77
C ALA A 88 16.88 0.62 -17.90
N THR A 89 17.87 -0.24 -17.61
CA THR A 89 18.86 -0.69 -18.59
C THR A 89 18.51 -2.03 -19.26
N MET A 90 17.38 -2.64 -18.88
CA MET A 90 16.96 -3.92 -19.44
C MET A 90 16.67 -3.79 -20.93
N GLN A 91 17.49 -4.44 -21.77
CA GLN A 91 17.32 -4.43 -23.22
C GLN A 91 16.38 -5.53 -23.73
N ASN A 92 16.13 -6.55 -22.89
CA ASN A 92 15.33 -7.72 -23.27
C ASN A 92 13.86 -7.36 -23.35
N ASP A 93 13.22 -7.78 -24.43
CA ASP A 93 11.77 -7.64 -24.59
C ASP A 93 11.05 -8.68 -23.73
N CYS A 94 10.69 -8.31 -22.51
CA CYS A 94 10.04 -9.20 -21.55
C CYS A 94 9.15 -8.44 -20.57
N VAL A 95 8.12 -9.11 -20.08
CA VAL A 95 7.28 -8.63 -18.98
C VAL A 95 8.12 -8.63 -17.72
N ILE A 96 8.15 -7.51 -17.01
CA ILE A 96 8.86 -7.41 -15.74
C ILE A 96 7.86 -7.67 -14.61
N ALA A 97 8.08 -8.75 -13.87
CA ALA A 97 7.31 -9.14 -12.70
C ALA A 97 8.06 -8.69 -11.44
N ALA A 98 7.45 -7.83 -10.64
CA ALA A 98 8.11 -7.23 -9.48
C ALA A 98 7.15 -6.94 -8.32
N ASP A 99 7.73 -6.79 -7.13
CA ASP A 99 7.04 -6.12 -6.04
C ASP A 99 6.84 -4.63 -6.38
N SER A 100 5.63 -4.15 -6.16
CA SER A 100 5.22 -2.77 -6.41
C SER A 100 6.09 -1.72 -5.70
N VAL A 101 6.60 -2.04 -4.50
CA VAL A 101 7.37 -1.12 -3.67
C VAL A 101 8.73 -0.81 -4.31
N TYR A 102 9.32 -1.77 -5.02
CA TYR A 102 10.67 -1.67 -5.57
C TYR A 102 10.78 -1.02 -6.95
N VAL A 103 9.65 -0.82 -7.63
CA VAL A 103 9.59 -0.14 -8.93
C VAL A 103 9.07 1.29 -8.80
N THR A 104 9.25 1.91 -7.63
CA THR A 104 8.86 3.29 -7.38
C THR A 104 9.60 4.25 -8.32
N GLY A 105 8.84 5.14 -8.98
CA GLY A 105 9.38 6.09 -9.95
C GLY A 105 9.61 5.53 -11.35
N LEU A 106 9.19 4.28 -11.62
CA LEU A 106 9.21 3.69 -12.95
C LEU A 106 7.81 3.60 -13.53
N GLU A 107 7.67 3.90 -14.82
CA GLU A 107 6.40 3.81 -15.53
C GLU A 107 6.50 2.84 -16.71
N ARG A 108 5.37 2.23 -17.03
CA ARG A 108 5.16 1.37 -18.19
C ARG A 108 3.80 1.64 -18.83
N LYS A 109 3.69 1.38 -20.13
CA LYS A 109 2.44 1.61 -20.87
C LYS A 109 1.32 0.73 -20.32
N ILE A 110 1.64 -0.50 -19.90
CA ILE A 110 0.70 -1.44 -19.31
C ILE A 110 1.19 -1.88 -17.94
N VAL A 111 0.28 -1.89 -16.95
CA VAL A 111 0.49 -2.54 -15.65
C VAL A 111 -0.57 -3.60 -15.44
N ALA A 112 -0.13 -4.83 -15.15
CA ALA A 112 -0.96 -5.93 -14.69
C ALA A 112 -0.83 -6.05 -13.17
N TRP A 113 -1.83 -5.57 -12.44
CA TRP A 113 -1.89 -5.56 -10.99
C TRP A 113 -2.53 -6.85 -10.45
N ILE A 114 -1.79 -7.62 -9.67
CA ILE A 114 -2.31 -8.79 -8.95
C ILE A 114 -2.88 -8.32 -7.62
N GLN A 115 -4.21 -8.34 -7.53
CA GLN A 115 -4.90 -7.95 -6.31
C GLN A 115 -4.71 -9.04 -5.23
N PRO A 116 -4.25 -8.67 -4.03
CA PRO A 116 -4.17 -9.59 -2.90
C PRO A 116 -5.56 -10.10 -2.48
N ALA A 117 -5.56 -11.27 -1.87
CA ALA A 117 -6.78 -12.00 -1.56
C ALA A 117 -7.52 -11.49 -0.33
N ASP A 118 -6.76 -11.01 0.64
CA ASP A 118 -7.23 -10.70 2.00
C ASP A 118 -7.40 -9.19 2.20
N HIS A 119 -7.77 -8.47 1.14
CA HIS A 119 -7.83 -7.01 1.21
C HIS A 119 -9.24 -6.47 1.45
N ASP A 120 -9.38 -5.82 2.60
CA ASP A 120 -10.40 -4.81 2.87
C ASP A 120 -10.43 -3.74 1.77
N SER A 121 -11.58 -3.10 1.61
CA SER A 121 -11.87 -2.20 0.48
C SER A 121 -10.83 -1.09 0.25
N LEU A 122 -10.18 -0.56 1.29
CA LEU A 122 -9.26 0.58 1.21
C LEU A 122 -7.83 0.23 0.77
N SER A 123 -7.26 -0.91 1.17
CA SER A 123 -5.94 -1.34 0.66
C SER A 123 -6.01 -1.63 -0.83
N VAL A 124 -7.16 -2.14 -1.32
CA VAL A 124 -7.46 -2.26 -2.75
C VAL A 124 -7.42 -0.91 -3.46
N HIS A 125 -7.94 0.16 -2.83
CA HIS A 125 -7.92 1.50 -3.42
C HIS A 125 -6.48 2.05 -3.49
N TYR A 126 -5.70 1.89 -2.43
CA TYR A 126 -4.30 2.33 -2.41
C TYR A 126 -3.45 1.57 -3.44
N ASP A 127 -3.57 0.25 -3.48
CA ASP A 127 -2.92 -0.63 -4.43
C ASP A 127 -3.25 -0.25 -5.87
N ARG A 128 -4.52 0.06 -6.15
CA ARG A 128 -4.94 0.56 -7.46
C ARG A 128 -4.31 1.90 -7.78
N VAL A 129 -4.29 2.85 -6.85
CA VAL A 129 -3.63 4.15 -7.04
C VAL A 129 -2.13 3.97 -7.31
N MET A 130 -1.48 3.08 -6.58
CA MET A 130 -0.08 2.72 -6.80
C MET A 130 0.12 2.13 -8.20
N ALA A 131 -0.71 1.18 -8.61
CA ALA A 131 -0.64 0.62 -9.96
C ALA A 131 -0.91 1.67 -11.05
N PHE A 132 -1.90 2.55 -10.86
CA PHE A 132 -2.18 3.67 -11.76
C PHE A 132 -0.99 4.62 -11.89
N SER A 133 -0.32 4.95 -10.77
CA SER A 133 0.86 5.82 -10.77
C SER A 133 2.09 5.22 -11.47
N ARG A 134 2.01 3.98 -11.95
CA ARG A 134 3.06 3.28 -12.71
C ARG A 134 2.62 2.98 -14.14
N THR A 135 1.41 3.39 -14.50
CA THR A 135 0.78 3.13 -15.79
C THR A 135 0.69 4.42 -16.60
N SER A 136 1.17 4.41 -17.84
CA SER A 136 0.98 5.52 -18.79
C SER A 136 -0.09 5.26 -19.85
N GLY A 137 -0.67 4.05 -19.90
CA GLY A 137 -1.70 3.66 -20.86
C GLY A 137 -2.85 2.85 -20.26
N GLN A 138 -2.61 1.59 -19.87
CA GLN A 138 -3.65 0.67 -19.44
C GLN A 138 -3.33 -0.10 -18.15
N LEU A 139 -4.31 -0.19 -17.25
CA LEU A 139 -4.22 -0.98 -16.03
C LEU A 139 -5.11 -2.23 -16.15
N ILE A 140 -4.51 -3.40 -16.04
CA ILE A 140 -5.21 -4.69 -15.95
C ILE A 140 -5.23 -5.10 -14.48
N THR A 141 -6.39 -5.43 -13.92
CA THR A 141 -6.50 -5.92 -12.54
C THR A 141 -6.84 -7.40 -12.54
N ILE A 142 -6.12 -8.18 -11.74
CA ILE A 142 -6.25 -9.63 -11.64
C ILE A 142 -6.73 -9.94 -10.23
N THR A 143 -7.99 -10.32 -10.11
CA THR A 143 -8.69 -10.45 -8.83
C THR A 143 -9.22 -11.87 -8.65
N THR A 144 -9.39 -12.30 -7.41
CA THR A 144 -10.21 -13.49 -7.12
C THR A 144 -11.68 -13.13 -7.27
N PRO A 145 -12.51 -14.04 -7.81
CA PRO A 145 -13.96 -13.90 -7.70
C PRO A 145 -14.34 -13.75 -6.22
N ARG A 146 -15.13 -12.74 -5.87
CA ARG A 146 -15.73 -12.68 -4.53
C ARG A 146 -16.63 -13.90 -4.38
N GLY A 147 -16.28 -14.81 -3.47
CA GLY A 147 -17.19 -15.87 -3.06
C GLY A 147 -18.40 -15.27 -2.32
N PRO A 148 -19.56 -15.95 -2.32
CA PRO A 148 -20.74 -15.52 -1.56
C PRO A 148 -20.52 -15.54 -0.02
N ASP A 149 -19.44 -16.15 0.48
CA ASP A 149 -19.23 -16.44 1.91
C ASP A 149 -18.36 -15.44 2.69
N GLN A 150 -18.00 -14.27 2.13
CA GLN A 150 -17.37 -13.20 2.93
C GLN A 150 -18.39 -12.26 3.60
N ALA A 151 -19.57 -12.78 3.95
CA ALA A 151 -20.43 -12.15 4.94
C ALA A 151 -20.02 -12.67 6.33
N THR A 152 -19.74 -11.74 7.25
CA THR A 152 -19.48 -11.94 8.69
C THR A 152 -18.06 -12.33 9.12
N VAL A 153 -17.09 -11.46 8.84
CA VAL A 153 -16.12 -11.14 9.91
C VAL A 153 -16.92 -10.33 10.94
N GLN A 154 -16.95 -10.79 12.19
CA GLN A 154 -17.60 -10.06 13.27
C GLN A 154 -17.02 -8.65 13.31
N ASN A 155 -17.90 -7.66 13.16
CA ASN A 155 -17.58 -6.25 13.24
C ASN A 155 -16.74 -6.04 14.53
N PRO A 156 -15.46 -5.64 14.44
CA PRO A 156 -14.73 -5.21 15.63
C PRO A 156 -15.60 -4.15 16.29
N ARG A 157 -15.75 -4.22 17.62
CA ARG A 157 -16.56 -3.27 18.39
C ARG A 157 -16.27 -1.88 17.84
N SER A 158 -17.32 -1.19 17.37
CA SER A 158 -17.16 0.09 16.69
C SER A 158 -16.42 1.04 17.62
N LEU A 159 -15.13 1.19 17.36
CA LEU A 159 -14.20 1.94 18.19
C LEU A 159 -14.62 3.41 18.27
N LEU A 160 -15.31 3.85 17.22
CA LEU A 160 -16.05 5.09 17.13
C LEU A 160 -17.16 5.21 18.19
N GLU A 161 -17.91 4.14 18.48
CA GLU A 161 -18.93 4.13 19.53
C GLU A 161 -18.32 4.16 20.93
N GLU A 162 -17.19 3.49 21.14
CA GLU A 162 -16.50 3.49 22.43
C GLU A 162 -15.85 4.85 22.76
N ILE A 163 -15.33 5.55 21.73
CA ILE A 163 -14.75 6.89 21.84
C ILE A 163 -15.83 7.97 21.97
N LYS A 164 -16.96 7.84 21.25
CA LYS A 164 -18.12 8.76 21.39
C LYS A 164 -18.71 8.75 22.80
N GLY A 165 -18.48 7.69 23.57
CA GLY A 165 -18.93 7.56 24.95
C GLY A 165 -18.03 8.20 26.01
N CYS A 166 -16.85 8.72 25.65
CA CYS A 166 -15.93 9.32 26.62
C CYS A 166 -16.45 10.66 27.15
N ALA A 167 -16.44 10.84 28.47
CA ALA A 167 -16.91 12.04 29.13
C ALA A 167 -15.84 13.15 29.20
N SER A 168 -14.56 12.79 29.02
CA SER A 168 -13.45 13.74 29.01
C SER A 168 -12.38 13.39 27.97
N TYR A 169 -11.50 14.36 27.73
CA TYR A 169 -10.35 14.21 26.84
C TYR A 169 -9.35 13.19 27.38
N GLU A 170 -9.10 13.18 28.69
CA GLU A 170 -8.22 12.21 29.35
C GLU A 170 -8.74 10.78 29.24
N GLU A 171 -10.07 10.60 29.35
CA GLU A 171 -10.70 9.29 29.14
C GLU A 171 -10.56 8.82 27.68
N MET A 172 -10.71 9.74 26.72
CA MET A 172 -10.49 9.46 25.31
C MET A 172 -9.04 9.05 25.03
N GLU A 173 -8.06 9.79 25.56
CA GLU A 173 -6.65 9.45 25.41
C GLU A 173 -6.31 8.08 26.00
N GLU A 174 -6.76 7.77 27.21
CA GLU A 174 -6.51 6.46 27.83
C GLU A 174 -7.14 5.31 27.03
N LYS A 175 -8.34 5.50 26.46
CA LYS A 175 -8.93 4.49 25.57
C LYS A 175 -8.13 4.32 24.28
N ILE A 176 -7.67 5.39 23.65
CA ILE A 176 -6.80 5.33 22.46
C ILE A 176 -5.52 4.56 22.78
N LEU A 177 -4.89 4.83 23.93
CA LEU A 177 -3.69 4.13 24.39
C LEU A 177 -3.95 2.65 24.64
N GLN A 178 -5.06 2.30 25.29
CA GLN A 178 -5.47 0.92 25.53
C GLN A 178 -5.70 0.18 24.22
N LEU A 179 -6.46 0.77 23.30
CA LEU A 179 -6.77 0.19 22.00
C LEU A 179 -5.52 -0.02 21.16
N ALA A 180 -4.63 0.98 21.11
CA ALA A 180 -3.35 0.85 20.45
C ALA A 180 -2.52 -0.31 21.06
N ARG A 181 -2.47 -0.46 22.38
CA ARG A 181 -1.77 -1.59 23.02
C ARG A 181 -2.40 -2.95 22.69
N GLU A 182 -3.72 -3.03 22.63
CA GLU A 182 -4.45 -4.27 22.34
C GLU A 182 -4.30 -4.71 20.88
N HIS A 183 -4.11 -3.76 19.96
CA HIS A 183 -4.12 -4.00 18.53
C HIS A 183 -2.75 -3.89 17.86
N ILE A 184 -1.69 -3.45 18.56
CA ILE A 184 -0.33 -3.60 18.03
C ILE A 184 0.07 -5.07 18.10
N THR A 185 0.08 -5.71 16.95
CA THR A 185 0.54 -7.09 16.76
C THR A 185 2.01 -7.11 16.31
N GLU A 186 2.64 -8.28 16.40
CA GLU A 186 3.99 -8.53 15.85
C GLU A 186 4.08 -8.27 14.34
N ASP A 187 2.97 -8.37 13.60
CA ASP A 187 2.95 -8.13 12.15
C ASP A 187 3.14 -6.63 11.83
N ILE A 188 2.52 -5.74 12.61
CA ILE A 188 2.59 -4.27 12.44
C ILE A 188 4.01 -3.74 12.69
N THR A 189 4.67 -4.28 13.71
CA THR A 189 5.98 -3.79 14.18
C THR A 189 7.09 -4.21 13.22
N CYS A 190 6.99 -5.40 12.63
CA CYS A 190 7.90 -5.87 11.59
C CYS A 190 7.91 -4.96 10.35
N GLU A 191 6.76 -4.43 9.95
CA GLU A 191 6.65 -3.59 8.76
C GLU A 191 7.12 -2.15 9.00
N VAL A 192 6.76 -1.55 10.14
CA VAL A 192 6.98 -0.12 10.38
C VAL A 192 8.39 0.18 10.89
N ASN A 193 8.94 -0.64 11.79
CA ASN A 193 10.27 -0.53 12.42
C ASN A 193 10.72 0.94 12.65
N SER A 194 9.85 1.74 13.26
CA SER A 194 10.05 3.18 13.42
C SER A 194 9.38 3.69 14.69
N VAL A 195 9.79 4.88 15.15
CA VAL A 195 9.09 5.61 16.23
C VAL A 195 8.19 6.66 15.60
N LEU A 196 6.91 6.67 15.95
CA LEU A 196 5.94 7.66 15.50
C LEU A 196 5.45 8.46 16.71
N GLN A 197 5.21 9.75 16.51
CA GLN A 197 4.60 10.63 17.49
C GLN A 197 3.21 11.03 17.01
N VAL A 198 2.23 10.91 17.89
CA VAL A 198 0.84 11.32 17.68
C VAL A 198 0.51 12.41 18.66
N ASN A 199 0.10 13.56 18.13
CA ASN A 199 -0.30 14.73 18.88
C ASN A 199 -1.78 14.95 18.64
N ILE A 200 -2.56 14.91 19.72
CA ILE A 200 -3.97 15.21 19.69
C ILE A 200 -4.13 16.62 20.28
N LEU A 201 -4.74 17.51 19.51
CA LEU A 201 -5.01 18.90 19.92
C LEU A 201 -6.45 18.97 20.42
N GLN A 202 -6.65 19.54 21.60
CA GLN A 202 -7.95 19.51 22.28
C GLN A 202 -8.95 20.45 21.60
N ASN A 203 -8.52 21.66 21.19
CA ASN A 203 -9.37 22.65 20.56
C ASN A 203 -8.83 23.15 19.21
N ILE A 204 -9.72 23.51 18.29
CA ILE A 204 -9.36 24.18 17.03
C ILE A 204 -8.71 25.53 17.35
N GLY A 205 -7.46 25.71 16.92
CA GLY A 205 -6.66 26.91 17.17
C GLY A 205 -5.68 26.83 18.33
N GLU A 206 -5.67 25.72 19.11
CA GLU A 206 -4.56 25.42 20.01
C GLU A 206 -3.35 24.93 19.22
N GLU A 207 -2.17 25.46 19.53
CA GLU A 207 -0.88 24.96 19.01
C GLU A 207 -0.07 24.19 20.06
N GLU A 208 -0.53 24.21 21.32
CA GLU A 208 0.18 23.59 22.42
C GLU A 208 -0.16 22.10 22.53
N ILE A 209 0.87 21.26 22.37
CA ILE A 209 0.78 19.81 22.51
C ILE A 209 0.97 19.48 23.99
N LYS A 210 -0.11 19.09 24.68
CA LYS A 210 -0.04 18.75 26.11
C LYS A 210 0.52 17.34 26.35
N HIS A 211 0.07 16.36 25.58
CA HIS A 211 0.36 14.95 25.82
C HIS A 211 0.68 14.21 24.51
N PRO A 212 1.92 14.31 24.00
CA PRO A 212 2.33 13.53 22.85
C PRO A 212 2.32 12.02 23.20
N ILE A 213 1.70 11.23 22.32
CA ILE A 213 1.69 9.77 22.37
C ILE A 213 2.77 9.25 21.44
N PHE A 214 3.64 8.37 21.94
CA PHE A 214 4.70 7.76 21.16
C PHE A 214 4.41 6.30 20.91
N LEU A 215 4.63 5.91 19.66
CA LEU A 215 4.47 4.56 19.15
C LEU A 215 5.84 4.07 18.73
N ASP A 216 6.53 3.34 19.61
CA ASP A 216 7.80 2.70 19.27
C ASP A 216 7.51 1.35 18.63
N LEU A 217 7.53 1.28 17.31
CA LEU A 217 7.24 0.07 16.55
C LEU A 217 8.52 -0.69 16.15
N ARG A 218 9.67 -0.41 16.79
CA ARG A 218 10.97 -1.01 16.41
C ARG A 218 11.19 -2.43 16.95
N GLN A 219 10.46 -2.86 17.96
CA GLN A 219 10.70 -4.15 18.64
C GLN A 219 9.40 -4.87 19.01
N GLY A 220 9.32 -6.18 18.76
CA GLY A 220 8.30 -7.07 19.33
C GLY A 220 6.86 -6.64 19.01
N PHE A 221 6.04 -6.41 20.04
CA PHE A 221 4.66 -5.89 19.94
C PHE A 221 4.60 -4.35 20.00
N GLY A 222 5.72 -3.66 19.78
CA GLY A 222 5.84 -2.22 19.93
C GLY A 222 5.58 -1.74 21.35
N THR A 223 5.78 -0.44 21.60
CA THR A 223 5.35 0.19 22.85
C THR A 223 4.57 1.45 22.56
N VAL A 224 3.56 1.69 23.40
CA VAL A 224 2.75 2.91 23.39
C VAL A 224 2.97 3.64 24.70
N GLU A 225 3.68 4.75 24.63
CA GLU A 225 4.09 5.53 25.79
C GLU A 225 3.57 6.96 25.68
N ARG A 226 2.94 7.43 26.75
CA ARG A 226 2.64 8.84 26.94
C ARG A 226 3.88 9.47 27.57
N VAL A 227 4.38 10.55 26.98
CA VAL A 227 5.57 11.21 27.52
C VAL A 227 5.27 12.66 27.87
N GLU A 228 5.62 13.04 29.10
CA GLU A 228 5.56 14.42 29.54
C GLU A 228 6.77 15.20 29.01
N GLY A 229 6.52 16.22 28.19
CA GLY A 229 7.54 17.12 27.66
C GLY A 229 8.11 16.75 26.28
N ILE A 230 9.21 17.39 25.91
CA ILE A 230 9.87 17.23 24.60
C ILE A 230 10.84 16.05 24.70
N LEU A 231 10.56 14.96 23.99
CA LEU A 231 11.49 13.84 23.87
C LEU A 231 12.72 14.21 23.02
N PRO A 232 13.92 13.72 23.38
CA PRO A 232 15.14 13.91 22.61
C PRO A 232 15.28 12.99 21.38
N GLN A 233 14.35 12.04 21.14
CA GLN A 233 14.46 11.07 20.05
C GLN A 233 13.86 11.59 18.73
N ARG A 234 14.57 11.32 17.62
CA ARG A 234 14.04 11.54 16.27
C ARG A 234 12.92 10.53 15.99
N CYS A 235 11.71 11.05 15.78
CA CYS A 235 10.57 10.27 15.29
C CYS A 235 10.62 10.23 13.76
N ALA A 236 10.31 9.07 13.16
CA ALA A 236 10.22 8.92 11.71
C ALA A 236 9.00 9.67 11.13
N GLY A 237 8.01 9.94 11.98
CA GLY A 237 6.82 10.71 11.65
C GLY A 237 6.20 11.34 12.88
N VAL A 238 5.70 12.56 12.71
CA VAL A 238 4.90 13.29 13.69
C VAL A 238 3.55 13.59 13.05
N PHE A 239 2.48 13.14 13.67
CA PHE A 239 1.10 13.37 13.25
C PHE A 239 0.42 14.25 14.26
N THR A 240 -0.20 15.32 13.79
CA THR A 240 -0.94 16.25 14.63
C THR A 240 -2.32 16.45 14.05
N PHE A 241 -3.36 16.24 14.86
CA PHE A 241 -4.75 16.44 14.48
C PHE A 241 -5.58 16.87 15.68
N HIS A 242 -6.77 17.44 15.43
CA HIS A 242 -7.69 17.82 16.50
C HIS A 242 -8.50 16.61 16.99
N ALA A 243 -8.82 16.57 18.28
CA ALA A 243 -9.65 15.51 18.85
C ALA A 243 -11.02 15.39 18.13
N ASP A 244 -11.58 16.51 17.69
CA ASP A 244 -12.83 16.56 16.91
C ASP A 244 -12.72 15.86 15.53
N ASP A 245 -11.49 15.71 15.02
CA ASP A 245 -11.21 15.01 13.78
C ASP A 245 -11.00 13.52 13.98
N LEU A 246 -10.83 13.06 15.22
CA LEU A 246 -10.63 11.66 15.54
C LEU A 246 -11.77 10.77 15.03
N PRO A 247 -13.07 11.11 15.17
CA PRO A 247 -14.14 10.30 14.60
C PRO A 247 -14.04 10.12 13.07
N THR A 248 -13.57 11.15 12.37
CA THR A 248 -13.39 11.15 10.92
C THR A 248 -12.14 10.36 10.52
N LEU A 249 -11.07 10.49 11.30
CA LEU A 249 -9.81 9.74 11.16
C LEU A 249 -10.00 8.24 11.39
N LEU A 250 -10.88 7.90 12.34
CA LEU A 250 -11.22 6.54 12.73
C LEU A 250 -12.40 5.96 11.94
N GLY A 251 -13.01 6.76 11.05
CA GLY A 251 -14.10 6.33 10.18
C GLY A 251 -13.59 5.52 8.97
N THR A 252 -14.48 4.73 8.36
CA THR A 252 -14.19 3.81 7.26
C THR A 252 -14.03 4.48 5.88
N ASP A 253 -14.16 5.80 5.79
CA ASP A 253 -14.14 6.51 4.50
C ASP A 253 -12.82 7.27 4.31
N GLY A 254 -11.85 6.61 3.67
CA GLY A 254 -10.53 7.18 3.37
C GLY A 254 -10.57 8.50 2.59
N MET A 255 -11.67 8.81 1.88
CA MET A 255 -11.86 10.12 1.24
C MET A 255 -11.92 11.27 2.25
N GLN A 256 -12.46 11.02 3.45
CA GLN A 256 -12.60 12.03 4.49
C GLN A 256 -11.25 12.34 5.15
N VAL A 257 -10.38 11.33 5.32
CA VAL A 257 -9.01 11.51 5.83
C VAL A 257 -8.19 12.41 4.87
N MET A 258 -8.26 12.14 3.57
CA MET A 258 -7.58 12.98 2.57
C MET A 258 -8.13 14.41 2.52
N GLN A 259 -9.43 14.58 2.77
CA GLN A 259 -10.05 15.90 2.88
C GLN A 259 -9.51 16.66 4.11
N LEU A 260 -9.34 16.00 5.26
CA LEU A 260 -8.74 16.62 6.45
C LEU A 260 -7.28 17.04 6.22
N PHE A 261 -6.50 16.26 5.47
CA PHE A 261 -5.16 16.66 5.04
C PHE A 261 -5.16 17.89 4.14
N THR A 262 -6.02 17.93 3.12
CA THR A 262 -6.10 19.08 2.19
C THR A 262 -6.62 20.36 2.88
N GLN A 263 -7.45 20.21 3.90
CA GLN A 263 -7.90 21.31 4.77
C GLN A 263 -6.86 21.74 5.81
N GLY A 264 -5.71 21.05 5.90
CA GLY A 264 -4.66 21.35 6.90
C GLY A 264 -5.05 21.01 8.34
N ARG A 265 -6.12 20.23 8.53
CA ARG A 265 -6.63 19.78 9.84
C ARG A 265 -5.82 18.63 10.41
N ILE A 266 -5.20 17.84 9.54
CA ILE A 266 -4.14 16.90 9.89
C ILE A 266 -2.83 17.46 9.36
N LYS A 267 -1.84 17.61 10.25
CA LYS A 267 -0.46 17.94 9.89
C LYS A 267 0.38 16.69 10.10
N ALA A 268 1.09 16.27 9.06
CA ALA A 268 2.07 15.20 9.19
C ALA A 268 3.44 15.70 8.78
N LYS A 269 4.42 15.54 9.67
CA LYS A 269 5.83 15.76 9.38
C LYS A 269 6.52 14.40 9.40
N VAL A 270 6.77 13.87 8.21
CA VAL A 270 7.39 12.56 8.04
C VAL A 270 8.76 12.71 7.39
N ASP A 271 9.73 11.96 7.88
CA ASP A 271 11.08 11.92 7.29
C ASP A 271 11.08 11.20 5.93
N ASN A 272 10.05 10.39 5.66
CA ASN A 272 9.83 9.67 4.42
C ASN A 272 8.32 9.49 4.19
N SER A 273 7.84 9.64 2.95
CA SER A 273 6.45 9.37 2.55
C SER A 273 5.99 7.95 2.90
N ALA A 274 6.90 6.98 2.98
CA ALA A 274 6.63 5.64 3.46
C ALA A 274 6.17 5.60 4.93
N ALA A 275 6.64 6.52 5.79
CA ALA A 275 6.24 6.59 7.19
C ALA A 275 4.80 7.11 7.37
N LEU A 276 4.33 7.97 6.45
CA LEU A 276 2.94 8.42 6.41
C LEU A 276 1.97 7.26 6.17
N LEU A 277 2.32 6.42 5.20
CA LEU A 277 1.54 5.27 4.77
C LEU A 277 1.50 4.19 5.85
N ARG A 278 2.65 3.93 6.47
CA ARG A 278 2.80 3.02 7.60
C ARG A 278 2.02 3.46 8.83
N PHE A 279 1.97 4.77 9.11
CA PHE A 279 1.13 5.30 10.18
C PHE A 279 -0.36 5.14 9.88
N HIS A 280 -0.76 5.33 8.62
CA HIS A 280 -2.15 5.13 8.24
C HIS A 280 -2.59 3.67 8.42
N GLU A 281 -1.77 2.70 7.98
CA GLU A 281 -2.00 1.27 8.22
C GLU A 281 -1.99 0.93 9.72
N PHE A 282 -1.04 1.48 10.48
CA PHE A 282 -1.04 1.37 11.94
C PHE A 282 -2.35 1.90 12.53
N ALA A 283 -2.78 3.11 12.16
CA ALA A 283 -3.99 3.71 12.71
C ALA A 283 -5.21 2.85 12.37
N LYS A 284 -5.27 2.31 11.15
CA LYS A 284 -6.34 1.41 10.74
C LYS A 284 -6.40 0.15 11.60
N GLN A 285 -5.26 -0.52 11.81
CA GLN A 285 -5.19 -1.78 12.55
C GLN A 285 -5.31 -1.57 14.06
N ALA A 286 -4.64 -0.55 14.61
CA ALA A 286 -4.67 -0.18 16.02
C ALA A 286 -6.07 0.27 16.49
N PHE A 287 -6.86 0.82 15.57
CA PHE A 287 -8.17 1.38 15.86
C PHE A 287 -9.33 0.61 15.21
N GLY A 288 -9.13 -0.67 14.90
CA GLY A 288 -10.21 -1.60 14.58
C GLY A 288 -11.06 -1.20 13.37
N MET A 289 -10.45 -0.56 12.37
CA MET A 289 -11.13 -0.09 11.17
C MET A 289 -11.13 -1.19 10.10
N LEU A 290 -12.22 -1.94 9.96
CA LEU A 290 -12.51 -2.81 8.81
C LEU A 290 -13.34 -2.07 7.75
#